data_AF-A0A6N2VE98-F1
#
_entry.id   AF-A0A6N2VE98-F1
#
_cell.length_a   1.000
_cell.length_b   1.000
_cell.length_c   1.000
_cell.angle_alpha   90.00
_cell.angle_beta   90.00
_cell.angle_gamma   90.00
#
_symmetry.space_group_name_H-M   'P 1'
#
loop_
_entity.id
_entity.type
_entity.pdbx_description
1 polymer ?
#
loop_
_entity_poly.entity_id
_entity_poly.type
_entity_poly.pdbx_seq_one_letter_code
_entity_poly.pdbx_strand_id
1 'polypeptide(L)'
;MNNNSSILFGLFDEFLWIRCSGRGSFANSPTVKSLGDDYIASGGRLIVIDLETCSGIDSTFMGTLAGLSRRLLPIGGSVQIASPSERCLSALESLGLDALLSIEPPTAPWRGKVDQIRASLGSENAPTVHLDAKDQTLHVLNSHLTLSELSEENEEKFRNVTDCLKEELERQKDK
;
A
#
# COMPACT_ATOMS: atom_id res chain seq x y z
N MET A 1 -13.87 8.35 17.52
CA MET A 1 -12.68 7.48 17.61
C MET A 1 -11.56 8.20 16.88
N ASN A 2 -10.50 8.62 17.57
CA ASN A 2 -9.38 9.31 16.95
C ASN A 2 -8.66 8.35 16.00
N ASN A 3 -8.96 8.42 14.71
CA ASN A 3 -8.21 7.76 13.65
C ASN A 3 -6.89 8.51 13.45
N ASN A 4 -5.96 8.42 14.41
CA ASN A 4 -4.59 8.88 14.20
C ASN A 4 -3.84 7.81 13.40
N SER A 5 -4.26 7.60 12.15
CA SER A 5 -3.43 6.89 11.19
C SER A 5 -2.28 7.81 10.79
N SER A 6 -1.06 7.28 10.77
CA SER A 6 0.11 8.03 10.33
C SER A 6 0.99 7.18 9.42
N ILE A 7 1.66 7.85 8.49
CA ILE A 7 2.69 7.27 7.64
C ILE A 7 4.00 7.94 7.99
N LEU A 8 4.95 7.16 8.50
CA LEU A 8 6.35 7.55 8.62
C LEU A 8 7.14 6.86 7.52
N PHE A 9 8.22 7.47 7.05
CA PHE A 9 9.07 6.84 6.06
C PHE A 9 10.54 7.20 6.27
N GLY A 10 11.41 6.35 5.71
CA GLY A 10 12.85 6.56 5.71
C GLY A 10 13.47 5.89 4.48
N LEU A 11 14.41 6.59 3.85
CA LEU A 11 15.21 6.04 2.76
C LEU A 11 16.50 5.45 3.34
N PHE A 12 16.76 4.18 3.05
CA PHE A 12 17.98 3.46 3.43
C PHE A 12 18.70 3.02 2.16
N ASP A 13 19.97 2.61 2.30
CA ASP A 13 20.87 2.32 1.17
C ASP A 13 20.26 1.38 0.11
N GLU A 14 19.44 0.40 0.53
CA GLU A 14 18.87 -0.61 -0.36
C GLU A 14 17.35 -0.57 -0.48
N PHE A 15 16.66 0.19 0.38
CA PHE A 15 15.20 0.15 0.44
C PHE A 15 14.55 1.43 0.98
N LEU A 16 13.32 1.65 0.53
CA LEU A 16 12.40 2.59 1.15
C LEU A 16 11.64 1.85 2.26
N TRP A 17 11.69 2.36 3.49
CA TRP A 17 10.86 1.88 4.60
C TRP A 17 9.65 2.80 4.75
N ILE A 18 8.44 2.24 4.74
CA ILE A 18 7.20 2.95 4.99
C ILE A 18 6.52 2.28 6.18
N ARG A 19 6.37 3.01 7.29
CA ARG A 19 5.68 2.54 8.49
C ARG A 19 4.27 3.10 8.55
N CYS A 20 3.28 2.21 8.60
CA CYS A 20 1.89 2.56 8.77
C CYS A 20 1.45 2.31 10.22
N SER A 21 1.07 3.37 10.93
CA SER A 21 0.45 3.28 12.25
C SER A 21 -1.06 3.55 12.15
N GLY A 22 -1.86 2.92 13.02
CA GLY A 22 -3.31 3.07 13.00
C GLY A 22 -3.93 2.16 11.95
N ARG A 23 -4.69 2.70 10.99
CA ARG A 23 -5.35 1.93 9.93
C ARG A 23 -4.84 2.34 8.56
N GLY A 24 -4.40 1.37 7.75
CA GLY A 24 -4.15 1.57 6.32
C GLY A 24 -5.47 1.68 5.57
N SER A 25 -5.69 2.79 4.86
CA SER A 25 -6.98 3.07 4.22
C SER A 25 -6.87 3.86 2.93
N PHE A 26 -8.01 4.06 2.27
CA PHE A 26 -8.14 5.01 1.16
C PHE A 26 -7.61 6.43 1.46
N ALA A 27 -7.55 6.84 2.74
CA ALA A 27 -7.13 8.18 3.14
C ALA A 27 -5.59 8.36 3.16
N ASN A 28 -4.83 7.30 3.49
CA ASN A 28 -3.36 7.36 3.56
C ASN A 28 -2.66 6.56 2.45
N SER A 29 -3.40 5.72 1.72
CA SER A 29 -2.86 5.01 0.56
C SER A 29 -2.35 5.91 -0.56
N PRO A 30 -2.89 7.11 -0.85
CA PRO A 30 -2.28 8.03 -1.80
C PRO A 30 -0.85 8.45 -1.41
N THR A 31 -0.61 8.68 -0.11
CA THR A 31 0.73 9.00 0.40
C THR A 31 1.69 7.82 0.19
N VAL A 32 1.27 6.60 0.53
CA VAL A 32 2.08 5.39 0.32
C VAL A 32 2.39 5.17 -1.17
N LYS A 33 1.39 5.39 -2.03
CA LYS A 33 1.56 5.33 -3.48
C LYS A 33 2.59 6.35 -3.96
N SER A 34 2.48 7.61 -3.57
CA SER A 34 3.40 8.67 -3.98
C SER A 34 4.84 8.36 -3.57
N LEU A 35 5.06 8.00 -2.29
CA LEU A 35 6.40 7.65 -1.79
C LEU A 35 7.02 6.49 -2.58
N GLY A 36 6.22 5.45 -2.85
CA GLY A 36 6.68 4.31 -3.62
C GLY A 36 6.95 4.65 -5.08
N ASP A 37 6.11 5.48 -5.70
CA ASP A 37 6.27 5.91 -7.09
C ASP A 37 7.53 6.74 -7.29
N ASP A 38 7.77 7.70 -6.38
CA ASP A 38 8.96 8.55 -6.38
C ASP A 38 10.23 7.71 -6.18
N TYR A 39 10.18 6.73 -5.27
CA TYR A 39 11.30 5.81 -5.05
C TYR A 39 11.56 4.90 -6.25
N ILE A 40 10.52 4.35 -6.89
CA ILE A 40 10.68 3.55 -8.12
C ILE A 40 11.28 4.40 -9.24
N ALA A 41 10.79 5.63 -9.42
CA ALA A 41 11.26 6.56 -10.44
C ALA A 41 12.74 6.95 -10.24
N SER A 42 13.22 7.02 -9.00
CA SER A 42 14.64 7.28 -8.68
C SER A 42 15.56 6.05 -8.84
N GLY A 43 15.03 4.90 -9.26
CA GLY A 43 15.80 3.67 -9.45
C GLY A 43 15.71 2.68 -8.30
N GLY A 44 14.91 2.97 -7.28
CA GLY A 44 14.62 2.07 -6.17
C GLY A 44 13.99 0.74 -6.61
N ARG A 45 14.27 -0.32 -5.85
CA ARG A 45 13.82 -1.70 -6.18
C ARG A 45 13.20 -2.46 -5.01
N LEU A 46 13.35 -1.98 -3.79
CA LEU A 46 12.82 -2.64 -2.60
C LEU A 46 12.04 -1.64 -1.75
N ILE A 47 10.75 -1.88 -1.59
CA ILE A 47 9.88 -1.12 -0.68
C ILE A 47 9.47 -2.05 0.46
N VAL A 48 9.62 -1.58 1.69
CA VAL A 48 9.24 -2.31 2.90
C VAL A 48 8.09 -1.60 3.58
N ILE A 49 7.02 -2.34 3.88
CA ILE A 49 5.84 -1.84 4.58
C ILE A 49 5.85 -2.41 6.01
N ASP A 50 6.12 -1.56 7.00
CA ASP A 50 6.06 -1.90 8.42
C ASP A 50 4.65 -1.71 8.95
N LEU A 51 4.07 -2.82 9.41
CA LEU A 51 2.68 -2.92 9.86
C LEU A 51 2.57 -3.22 11.36
N GLU A 52 3.65 -3.11 12.14
CA GLU A 52 3.64 -3.45 13.58
C GLU A 52 2.55 -2.72 14.37
N THR A 53 2.41 -1.42 14.11
CA THR A 53 1.39 -0.57 14.75
C THR A 53 0.16 -0.38 13.86
N CYS A 54 0.00 -1.22 12.84
CA CYS A 54 -1.16 -1.23 11.96
C CYS A 54 -2.24 -2.21 12.48
N SER A 55 -3.37 -1.63 12.87
CA SER A 55 -4.57 -2.31 13.35
C SER A 55 -5.41 -2.99 12.25
N GLY A 56 -5.09 -2.75 10.98
CA GLY A 56 -5.81 -3.30 9.84
C GLY A 56 -5.63 -2.46 8.57
N ILE A 57 -5.89 -3.09 7.43
CA ILE A 57 -5.80 -2.50 6.09
C ILE A 57 -7.11 -2.72 5.33
N ASP A 58 -7.52 -1.76 4.49
CA ASP A 58 -8.67 -1.92 3.59
C ASP A 58 -8.25 -2.35 2.16
N SER A 59 -9.23 -2.61 1.30
CA SER A 59 -9.00 -2.99 -0.10
C SER A 59 -8.26 -1.92 -0.90
N THR A 60 -8.44 -0.64 -0.58
CA THR A 60 -7.75 0.44 -1.29
C THR A 60 -6.26 0.41 -0.95
N PHE A 61 -5.92 0.25 0.33
CA PHE A 61 -4.54 0.12 0.77
C PHE A 61 -3.88 -1.13 0.20
N MET A 62 -4.57 -2.29 0.26
CA MET A 62 -4.07 -3.53 -0.33
C MET A 62 -3.86 -3.42 -1.86
N GLY A 63 -4.82 -2.85 -2.59
CA GLY A 63 -4.69 -2.59 -4.02
C GLY A 63 -3.53 -1.66 -4.35
N THR A 64 -3.26 -0.68 -3.49
CA THR A 64 -2.08 0.19 -3.60
C THR A 64 -0.77 -0.59 -3.47
N LEU A 65 -0.67 -1.50 -2.48
CA LEU A 65 0.51 -2.36 -2.31
C LEU A 65 0.70 -3.30 -3.50
N ALA A 66 -0.39 -3.92 -3.98
CA ALA A 66 -0.36 -4.76 -5.16
C ALA A 66 0.09 -3.97 -6.40
N GLY A 67 -0.39 -2.74 -6.58
CA GLY A 67 0.02 -1.86 -7.67
C GLY A 67 1.49 -1.47 -7.62
N LEU A 68 2.04 -1.20 -6.43
CA LEU A 68 3.48 -1.01 -6.22
C LEU A 68 4.27 -2.27 -6.60
N SER A 69 3.83 -3.45 -6.15
CA SER A 69 4.49 -4.72 -6.47
C SER A 69 4.50 -4.98 -7.98
N ARG A 70 3.37 -4.81 -8.68
CA ARG A 70 3.28 -4.98 -10.14
C ARG A 70 4.23 -4.08 -10.94
N ARG A 71 4.56 -2.90 -10.42
CA ARG A 71 5.53 -1.99 -11.06
C ARG A 71 6.98 -2.35 -10.76
N LEU A 72 7.23 -2.93 -9.59
CA LEU A 72 8.56 -3.38 -9.18
C LEU A 72 8.96 -4.72 -9.81
N LEU A 73 8.01 -5.64 -10.02
CA LEU A 73 8.28 -6.98 -10.56
C LEU A 73 9.06 -6.96 -11.90
N PRO A 74 8.67 -6.19 -12.94
CA PRO A 74 9.38 -6.18 -14.23
C PRO A 74 10.82 -5.66 -14.16
N ILE A 75 11.14 -4.89 -13.12
CA ILE A 75 12.47 -4.29 -12.90
C ILE A 75 13.29 -5.05 -11.84
N GLY A 76 12.87 -6.26 -11.48
CA GLY A 76 13.55 -7.12 -10.50
C GLY A 76 13.41 -6.66 -9.05
N GLY A 77 12.41 -5.81 -8.77
CA GLY A 77 12.11 -5.30 -7.44
C GLY A 77 11.00 -6.06 -6.73
N SER A 78 10.73 -5.69 -5.47
CA SER A 78 9.67 -6.29 -4.66
C SER A 78 9.12 -5.34 -3.60
N VAL A 79 7.88 -5.61 -3.18
CA VAL A 79 7.31 -5.06 -1.94
C VAL A 79 7.38 -6.13 -0.87
N GLN A 80 7.93 -5.78 0.29
CA GLN A 80 8.07 -6.67 1.44
C GLN A 80 7.26 -6.15 2.63
N ILE A 81 6.67 -7.05 3.40
CA ILE A 81 5.89 -6.72 4.60
C ILE A 81 6.71 -7.05 5.84
N ALA A 82 6.82 -6.11 6.77
CA ALA A 82 7.49 -6.27 8.06
C ALA A 82 6.46 -6.23 9.19
N SER A 83 6.55 -7.19 10.11
CA SER A 83 5.76 -7.25 11.35
C SER A 83 4.24 -7.04 11.16
N PRO A 84 3.56 -7.76 10.24
CA PRO A 84 2.11 -7.64 10.13
C PRO A 84 1.42 -8.14 11.40
N SER A 85 0.39 -7.42 11.85
CA SER A 85 -0.56 -8.00 12.80
C SER A 85 -1.32 -9.16 12.17
N GLU A 86 -1.80 -10.13 12.96
CA GLU A 86 -2.60 -11.26 12.45
C GLU A 86 -3.75 -10.80 11.55
N ARG A 87 -4.42 -9.70 11.93
CA ARG A 87 -5.49 -9.11 11.14
C ARG A 87 -5.03 -8.58 9.79
N CYS A 88 -3.85 -7.97 9.71
CA CYS A 88 -3.29 -7.51 8.44
C CYS A 88 -2.87 -8.70 7.58
N LEU A 89 -2.23 -9.70 8.19
CA LEU A 89 -1.81 -10.92 7.51
C LEU A 89 -3.01 -11.64 6.88
N SER A 90 -4.07 -11.92 7.66
CA SER A 90 -5.28 -12.56 7.15
C SER A 90 -5.95 -11.74 6.06
N ALA A 91 -5.90 -10.40 6.11
CA ALA A 91 -6.45 -9.56 5.05
C ALA A 91 -5.67 -9.73 3.74
N LEU A 92 -4.33 -9.74 3.79
CA LEU A 92 -3.47 -9.95 2.62
C LEU A 92 -3.69 -11.34 2.00
N GLU A 93 -3.69 -12.38 2.82
CA GLU A 93 -3.91 -13.78 2.39
C GLU A 93 -5.31 -13.96 1.79
N SER A 94 -6.34 -13.32 2.36
CA SER A 94 -7.73 -13.43 1.87
C SER A 94 -7.97 -12.89 0.46
N LEU A 95 -6.98 -12.18 -0.09
CA LEU A 95 -7.01 -11.63 -1.45
C LEU A 95 -5.89 -12.19 -2.33
N GLY A 96 -5.10 -13.14 -1.84
CA GLY A 96 -3.97 -13.75 -2.54
C GLY A 96 -2.76 -12.81 -2.73
N LEU A 97 -2.61 -11.79 -1.89
CA LEU A 97 -1.51 -10.82 -2.01
C LEU A 97 -0.17 -11.39 -1.55
N ASP A 98 -0.17 -12.46 -0.78
CA ASP A 98 1.01 -13.24 -0.38
C ASP A 98 1.77 -13.86 -1.58
N ALA A 99 1.11 -14.01 -2.73
CA ALA A 99 1.77 -14.39 -3.99
C ALA A 99 2.54 -13.22 -4.67
N LEU A 100 2.16 -11.98 -4.37
CA LEU A 100 2.75 -10.76 -4.95
C LEU A 100 3.69 -10.01 -4.00
N LEU A 101 3.48 -10.15 -2.70
CA LEU A 101 4.20 -9.46 -1.65
C LEU A 101 4.99 -10.48 -0.84
N SER A 102 6.25 -10.19 -0.54
CA SER A 102 7.02 -11.08 0.34
C SER A 102 6.75 -10.71 1.80
N ILE A 103 6.08 -11.60 2.53
CA ILE A 103 5.80 -11.40 3.95
C ILE A 103 6.99 -11.88 4.77
N GLU A 104 7.64 -10.95 5.47
CA GLU A 104 8.82 -11.17 6.29
C GLU A 104 9.83 -12.16 5.68
N PRO A 105 10.38 -11.91 4.47
CA PRO A 105 11.24 -12.89 3.82
C PRO A 105 12.50 -13.17 4.66
N PRO A 106 12.94 -14.44 4.83
CA PRO A 106 14.09 -14.78 5.68
C PRO A 106 15.39 -14.06 5.33
N THR A 107 15.57 -13.73 4.05
CA THR A 107 16.75 -13.09 3.48
C THR A 107 16.63 -11.57 3.39
N ALA A 108 15.61 -10.95 4.02
CA ALA A 108 15.40 -9.52 3.91
C ALA A 108 16.56 -8.70 4.49
N PRO A 109 17.05 -7.65 3.81
CA PRO A 109 18.21 -6.85 4.26
C PRO A 109 17.95 -6.04 5.53
N TRP A 110 16.67 -5.83 5.87
CA TRP A 110 16.22 -5.11 7.07
C TRP A 110 16.06 -6.00 8.30
N ARG A 111 16.10 -7.34 8.15
CA ARG A 111 15.99 -8.26 9.29
C ARG A 111 17.15 -8.04 10.26
N GLY A 112 16.84 -8.05 11.56
CA GLY A 112 17.81 -7.79 12.63
C GLY A 112 18.15 -6.31 12.85
N LYS A 113 17.65 -5.39 12.01
CA LYS A 113 17.86 -3.93 12.14
C LYS A 113 16.56 -3.15 12.34
N VAL A 114 15.43 -3.84 12.46
CA VAL A 114 14.08 -3.25 12.50
C VAL A 114 13.94 -2.17 13.57
N ASP A 115 14.41 -2.41 14.80
CA ASP A 115 14.33 -1.42 15.87
C ASP A 115 15.18 -0.17 15.60
N GLN A 116 16.35 -0.34 14.98
CA GLN A 116 17.21 0.78 14.58
C GLN A 116 16.56 1.59 13.47
N ILE A 117 15.99 0.91 12.47
CA ILE A 117 15.23 1.54 11.39
C ILE A 117 14.11 2.39 11.99
N ARG A 118 13.28 1.80 12.87
CA ARG A 118 12.16 2.48 13.52
C ARG A 118 12.60 3.68 14.37
N ALA A 119 13.68 3.55 15.12
CA ALA A 119 14.23 4.65 15.91
C ALA A 119 14.81 5.78 15.04
N SER A 120 15.27 5.46 13.83
CA SER A 120 15.78 6.44 12.86
C SER A 120 14.69 7.11 12.03
N LEU A 121 13.46 6.58 12.03
CA LEU A 121 12.33 7.27 11.41
C LEU A 121 12.11 8.59 12.15
N GLY A 122 12.04 9.69 11.41
CA GLY A 122 11.72 10.98 11.98
C GLY A 122 10.37 10.96 12.70
N SER A 123 10.15 11.94 13.57
CA SER A 123 8.85 12.17 14.21
C SER A 123 7.83 12.83 13.28
N GLU A 124 8.28 13.31 12.12
CA GLU A 124 7.44 13.98 11.14
C GLU A 124 6.75 12.97 10.23
N ASN A 125 5.43 13.16 10.06
CA ASN A 125 4.67 12.37 9.10
C ASN A 125 5.10 12.67 7.67
N ALA A 126 5.02 11.67 6.81
CA ALA A 126 5.09 11.86 5.38
C ALA A 126 4.09 12.96 4.96
N PRO A 127 4.44 13.84 4.01
CA PRO A 127 3.52 14.83 3.47
C PRO A 127 2.21 14.15 3.04
N THR A 128 1.09 14.55 3.64
CA THR A 128 -0.21 13.98 3.28
C THR A 128 -0.54 14.34 1.85
N VAL A 129 -0.74 13.33 1.01
CA VAL A 129 -1.21 13.54 -0.36
C VAL A 129 -2.72 13.74 -0.30
N HIS A 130 -3.15 14.98 -0.51
CA HIS A 130 -4.55 15.32 -0.63
C HIS A 130 -4.97 15.26 -2.10
N LEU A 131 -5.78 14.26 -2.43
CA LEU A 131 -6.40 14.16 -3.75
C LEU A 131 -7.70 14.97 -3.76
N ASP A 132 -8.03 15.56 -4.90
CA ASP A 132 -9.38 16.07 -5.10
C ASP A 132 -10.40 14.92 -5.15
N ALA A 133 -11.69 15.26 -5.18
CA ALA A 133 -12.75 14.24 -5.14
C ALA A 133 -12.64 13.24 -6.30
N LYS A 134 -12.27 13.71 -7.50
CA LYS A 134 -12.18 12.88 -8.70
C LYS A 134 -10.97 11.98 -8.68
N ASP A 135 -9.82 12.52 -8.32
CA ASP A 135 -8.59 11.76 -8.18
C ASP A 135 -8.69 10.73 -7.04
N GLN A 136 -9.40 11.07 -5.96
CA GLN A 136 -9.67 10.13 -4.89
C GLN A 136 -10.55 8.96 -5.38
N THR A 137 -11.63 9.24 -6.12
CA THR A 137 -12.46 8.18 -6.71
C THR A 137 -11.66 7.31 -7.68
N LEU A 138 -10.82 7.93 -8.51
CA LEU A 138 -9.96 7.23 -9.47
C LEU A 138 -8.92 6.35 -8.74
N HIS A 139 -8.30 6.84 -7.67
CA HIS A 139 -7.35 6.07 -6.85
C HIS A 139 -8.00 4.84 -6.21
N VAL A 140 -9.21 5.00 -5.66
CA VAL A 140 -9.97 3.88 -5.09
C VAL A 140 -10.34 2.87 -6.17
N LEU A 141 -10.81 3.34 -7.33
CA LEU A 141 -11.14 2.47 -8.46
C LEU A 141 -9.93 1.67 -8.93
N ASN A 142 -8.79 2.33 -9.18
CA ASN A 142 -7.58 1.68 -9.66
C ASN A 142 -7.05 0.64 -8.66
N SER A 143 -7.18 0.92 -7.36
CA SER A 143 -6.82 -0.04 -6.31
C SER A 143 -7.69 -1.29 -6.36
N HIS A 144 -9.01 -1.15 -6.53
CA HIS A 144 -9.92 -2.29 -6.66
C HIS A 144 -9.71 -3.06 -7.96
N LEU A 145 -9.53 -2.37 -9.10
CA LEU A 145 -9.21 -3.02 -10.37
C LEU A 145 -7.92 -3.84 -10.28
N THR A 146 -6.90 -3.31 -9.61
CA THR A 146 -5.64 -4.03 -9.38
C THR A 146 -5.87 -5.33 -8.60
N LEU A 147 -6.76 -5.33 -7.61
CA LEU A 147 -7.12 -6.52 -6.85
C LEU A 147 -7.97 -7.50 -7.67
N SER A 148 -8.92 -6.98 -8.46
CA SER A 148 -9.76 -7.77 -9.37
C SER A 148 -8.93 -8.55 -10.39
N GLU A 149 -7.83 -7.97 -10.87
CA GLU A 149 -6.93 -8.63 -11.83
C GLU A 149 -6.11 -9.78 -11.24
N LEU A 150 -6.15 -10.01 -9.91
CA LEU A 150 -5.38 -11.09 -9.27
C LEU A 150 -6.03 -12.46 -9.40
N SER A 151 -7.36 -12.53 -9.43
CA SER A 151 -8.12 -13.78 -9.54
C SER A 151 -9.57 -13.53 -9.95
N GLU A 152 -10.21 -14.53 -10.57
CA GLU A 152 -11.65 -14.47 -10.90
C GLU A 152 -12.51 -14.24 -9.63
N GLU A 153 -12.12 -14.84 -8.50
CA GLU A 153 -12.80 -14.63 -7.21
C GLU A 153 -12.73 -13.15 -6.77
N ASN A 154 -11.57 -12.50 -6.90
CA ASN A 154 -11.44 -11.08 -6.58
C ASN A 154 -12.22 -10.21 -7.58
N GLU A 155 -12.25 -10.57 -8.87
CA GLU A 155 -13.06 -9.87 -9.86
C GLU A 155 -14.53 -9.89 -9.46
N GLU A 156 -15.09 -11.06 -9.15
CA GLU A 156 -16.48 -11.20 -8.70
C GLU A 156 -16.74 -10.44 -7.40
N LYS A 157 -15.84 -10.55 -6.42
CA LYS A 157 -15.94 -9.89 -5.11
C LYS A 157 -16.00 -8.36 -5.21
N PHE A 158 -15.24 -7.77 -6.14
CA PHE A 158 -15.12 -6.31 -6.27
C PHE A 158 -15.95 -5.71 -7.42
N ARG A 159 -16.59 -6.53 -8.27
CA ARG A 159 -17.40 -6.11 -9.43
C ARG A 159 -18.31 -4.92 -9.12
N ASN A 160 -19.22 -5.10 -8.15
CA ASN A 160 -20.19 -4.07 -7.76
C ASN A 160 -19.53 -2.75 -7.32
N VAL A 161 -18.40 -2.83 -6.59
CA VAL A 161 -17.68 -1.64 -6.13
C VAL A 161 -17.03 -0.94 -7.32
N THR A 162 -16.39 -1.68 -8.23
CA THR A 162 -15.75 -1.09 -9.41
C THR A 162 -16.75 -0.47 -10.37
N ASP A 163 -17.93 -1.07 -10.56
CA ASP A 163 -18.96 -0.53 -11.45
C ASP A 163 -19.55 0.76 -10.89
N CYS A 164 -19.87 0.79 -9.59
CA CYS A 164 -20.33 2.00 -8.92
C CYS A 164 -19.32 3.16 -9.02
N LEU A 165 -18.02 2.88 -8.82
CA LEU A 165 -16.95 3.87 -8.92
C LEU A 165 -16.75 4.38 -10.36
N LYS A 166 -16.88 3.50 -11.37
CA LYS A 166 -16.83 3.91 -12.79
C LYS A 166 -17.98 4.86 -13.12
N GLU A 167 -19.21 4.52 -12.74
CA GLU A 167 -20.37 5.39 -12.97
C GLU A 167 -20.23 6.74 -12.26
N GLU A 168 -19.67 6.75 -11.04
CA GLU A 168 -19.39 7.98 -10.30
C GLU A 168 -18.39 8.87 -11.02
N LEU A 169 -17.32 8.30 -11.58
CA LEU A 169 -16.35 9.05 -12.38
C LEU A 169 -16.98 9.65 -13.65
N GLU A 170 -17.88 8.94 -14.33
CA GLU A 170 -18.60 9.49 -15.49
C GLU A 170 -19.48 10.68 -15.08
N ARG A 171 -20.24 10.57 -13.98
CA ARG A 171 -21.06 11.69 -13.46
C ARG A 171 -20.23 12.92 -13.06
N GLN A 172 -18.98 12.72 -12.68
CA GLN A 172 -18.05 13.81 -12.36
C GLN A 172 -17.37 14.42 -13.59
N LYS A 173 -17.34 13.74 -14.75
CA LYS A 173 -16.87 14.32 -16.02
C LYS A 173 -17.89 15.28 -16.64
N ASP A 174 -19.18 15.05 -16.37
CA ASP A 174 -20.29 15.85 -16.88
C ASP A 174 -20.55 17.14 -16.06
N LYS A 175 -19.67 17.45 -15.08
CA LYS A 175 -19.71 18.66 -14.25
C LYS A 175 -18.49 19.54 -14.52
#